data_AF-A0A2E7KX25-F1
#
_entry.id   AF-A0A2E7KX25-F1
#
_cell.length_a   1.000
_cell.length_b   1.000
_cell.length_c   1.000
_cell.angle_alpha   90.00
_cell.angle_beta   90.00
_cell.angle_gamma   90.00
#
_symmetry.space_group_name_H-M   'P 1'
#
loop_
_entity.id
_entity.type
_entity.pdbx_description
1 polymer ?
#
loop_
_entity_poly.entity_id
_entity_poly.type
_entity_poly.pdbx_seq_one_letter_code
_entity_poly.pdbx_strand_id
1 'polypeptide(L)' 'MSNEKKKHKFTNRLINEKSPYLLQHAHNPVDWYPWGEEAFEVAKKTQ' A
#
# COMPACT_ATOMS: atom_id res chain seq x y z
N MET A 1 -5.87 29.65 6.55
CA MET A 1 -6.55 28.46 6.02
C MET A 1 -5.75 27.26 6.49
N SER A 2 -6.30 26.52 7.46
CA SER A 2 -5.61 25.42 8.15
C SER A 2 -5.30 24.31 7.16
N ASN A 3 -4.03 24.12 6.85
CA ASN A 3 -3.56 23.03 5.99
C ASN A 3 -3.53 21.74 6.83
N GLU A 4 -4.71 21.20 7.16
CA GLU A 4 -4.82 19.90 7.80
C GLU A 4 -4.39 18.84 6.78
N LYS A 5 -3.13 18.40 6.88
CA LYS A 5 -2.64 17.23 6.16
C LYS A 5 -3.57 16.08 6.49
N LYS A 6 -4.42 15.67 5.53
CA LYS A 6 -5.32 14.51 5.70
C LYS A 6 -4.49 13.31 6.14
N LYS A 7 -4.66 12.87 7.38
CA LYS A 7 -4.02 11.66 7.89
C LYS A 7 -4.74 10.47 7.27
N HIS A 8 -4.03 9.70 6.45
CA HIS A 8 -4.59 8.47 5.90
C HIS A 8 -4.77 7.43 7.02
N LYS A 9 -5.98 6.86 7.11
CA LYS A 9 -6.31 5.83 8.12
C LYS A 9 -5.57 4.52 7.87
N PHE A 10 -5.29 4.22 6.60
CA PHE A 10 -4.57 3.04 6.15
C PHE A 10 -3.43 3.47 5.22
N THR A 11 -2.33 2.75 5.28
CA THR A 11 -1.22 2.85 4.33
C THR A 11 -0.65 1.46 4.14
N ASN A 12 -0.73 0.93 2.92
CA ASN A 12 -0.18 -0.36 2.53
C ASN A 12 1.16 -0.18 1.79
N ARG A 13 1.73 -1.29 1.30
CA ARG A 13 3.08 -1.34 0.70
C ARG A 13 3.20 -0.59 -0.61
N LEU A 14 2.09 -0.33 -1.31
CA LEU A 14 2.09 0.40 -2.57
C LEU A 14 2.60 1.85 -2.42
N ILE A 15 2.71 2.38 -1.20
CA ILE A 15 3.31 3.71 -0.95
C ILE A 15 4.76 3.83 -1.43
N ASN A 16 5.46 2.70 -1.59
CA ASN A 16 6.85 2.67 -2.05
C ASN A 16 6.99 2.49 -3.57
N GLU A 17 5.87 2.31 -4.28
CA GLU A 17 5.87 2.12 -5.72
C GLU A 17 6.09 3.43 -6.46
N LYS A 18 6.64 3.35 -7.68
CA LYS A 18 6.83 4.53 -8.54
C LYS A 18 5.61 4.83 -9.42
N SER A 19 4.76 3.84 -9.64
CA SER A 19 3.60 3.98 -10.50
C SER A 19 2.55 4.89 -9.85
N PRO A 20 2.14 5.99 -10.51
CA PRO A 20 1.08 6.87 -9.99
C PRO A 20 -0.22 6.12 -9.68
N TYR A 21 -0.54 5.09 -10.49
CA TYR A 21 -1.72 4.25 -10.29
C TYR A 21 -1.65 3.45 -8.98
N LEU A 22 -0.49 2.87 -8.67
CA LEU A 22 -0.31 2.09 -7.44
C LEU A 22 -0.31 3.01 -6.20
N LEU A 23 0.34 4.17 -6.31
CA LEU A 23 0.36 5.18 -5.25
C LEU A 23 -1.05 5.69 -4.89
N GLN A 24 -1.95 5.82 -5.89
CA GLN A 24 -3.34 6.20 -5.65
C GLN A 24 -4.09 5.19 -4.74
N HIS A 25 -3.66 3.93 -4.74
CA HIS A 25 -4.25 2.85 -3.94
C HIS A 25 -3.47 2.55 -2.65
N ALA A 26 -2.40 3.30 -2.36
CA ALA A 26 -1.56 3.10 -1.19
C ALA A 26 -2.32 3.27 0.14
N HIS A 27 -3.44 4.02 0.14
CA HIS A 27 -4.21 4.31 1.35
C HIS A 27 -5.55 3.57 1.45
N ASN A 28 -5.76 2.58 0.59
CA ASN A 28 -6.92 1.71 0.66
C ASN A 28 -6.85 0.80 1.90
N PRO A 29 -8.00 0.37 2.45
CA PRO A 29 -8.04 -0.47 3.65
C PRO A 29 -7.52 -1.90 3.43
N VAL A 30 -7.46 -2.35 2.19
CA VAL A 30 -6.86 -3.64 1.81
C VAL A 30 -5.35 -3.49 1.82
N ASP A 31 -4.66 -4.41 2.50
CA ASP A 31 -3.19 -4.47 2.53
C ASP A 31 -2.64 -5.02 1.21
N TRP A 32 -2.68 -4.18 0.17
CA TRP A 32 -2.17 -4.54 -1.15
C TRP A 32 -0.65 -4.72 -1.13
N TYR A 33 -0.21 -5.79 -1.82
CA TYR A 33 1.19 -6.05 -2.14
C TYR A 33 1.43 -5.75 -3.61
N PRO A 34 2.58 -5.13 -3.96
CA PRO A 34 3.01 -5.12 -5.36
C PRO A 34 3.28 -6.56 -5.81
N TRP A 35 3.10 -6.81 -7.10
CA TRP A 35 3.42 -8.11 -7.67
C TRP A 35 4.92 -8.37 -7.57
N GLY A 36 5.31 -9.48 -6.94
CA GLY A 36 6.71 -9.84 -6.75
C GLY A 36 6.89 -11.01 -5.79
N GLU A 37 8.14 -11.42 -5.58
CA GLU A 37 8.49 -12.55 -4.73
C GLU A 37 7.99 -12.36 -3.29
N GLU A 38 8.05 -11.14 -2.74
CA GLU A 38 7.57 -10.84 -1.39
C GLU A 38 6.10 -11.25 -1.19
N ALA A 39 5.23 -10.98 -2.17
CA ALA A 39 3.81 -11.33 -2.07
C ALA A 39 3.62 -12.85 -1.96
N PHE A 40 4.39 -13.63 -2.73
CA PHE A 40 4.34 -15.10 -2.66
C PHE A 40 4.99 -15.67 -1.41
N GLU A 41 6.09 -15.06 -0.94
CA GLU A 41 6.73 -15.47 0.31
C GLU A 41 5.83 -15.28 1.51
N VAL A 42 5.14 -14.13 1.59
CA VAL A 42 4.16 -13.88 2.65
C VAL A 42 3.06 -14.94 2.57
N ALA A 43 2.49 -15.18 1.38
CA ALA A 43 1.46 -16.19 1.20
C ALA A 43 1.92 -17.59 1.68
N LYS A 44 3.13 -18.02 1.33
CA LYS A 44 3.70 -19.30 1.80
C LYS A 44 3.91 -19.36 3.31
N LYS A 45 4.22 -18.23 3.97
CA LYS A 45 4.47 -18.16 5.42
C LYS A 45 3.17 -18.12 6.24
N THR A 46 2.10 -17.57 5.68
CA THR A 46 0.84 -17.32 6.40
C THR A 46 -0.29 -18.28 6.04
N GLN A 47 -0.05 -19.23 5.13
CA GLN A 47 -0.99 -20.28 4.76
C GLN A 47 -0.90 -21.46 5.74
#